data_AF-S2Y1N0-F1
#
_entry.id   AF-S2Y1N0-F1
#
_cell.length_a   1.000
_cell.length_b   1.000
_cell.length_c   1.000
_cell.angle_alpha   90.00
_cell.angle_beta   90.00
_cell.angle_gamma   90.00
#
_symmetry.space_group_name_H-M   'P 1'
#
loop_
_entity.id
_entity.type
_entity.pdbx_description
1 polymer ?
#
loop_
_entity_poly.entity_id
_entity_poly.type
_entity_poly.pdbx_seq_one_letter_code
_entity_poly.pdbx_strand_id
1 'polypeptide(L)'
;MSKQKKLEKLAVPFVKNRIFITFTLFLMLGLPASLIPEETYLQWVVINSLVAILLTFVNHIIWTKQKHDSKRYFSLHSLVMMLGLAFYMTSPVLRLIYPSMYFWILLAGLILYSVFLFSKYDAIAGGLLNPRKTGFKLVVFSFFSIVFVAGSSLWGYMLATDAAPVNGVAIILFFLGLFTLMVAPSMLVTPERAEELKAPQHNH
;
A
#
# COMPACT_ATOMS: atom_id res chain seq x y z
N MET A 1 35.94 16.33 -12.40
CA MET A 1 34.55 16.79 -12.15
C MET A 1 34.33 16.81 -10.63
N SER A 2 34.09 17.97 -10.00
CA SER A 2 34.08 18.06 -8.53
C SER A 2 32.92 17.25 -7.90
N LYS A 3 33.15 16.72 -6.70
CA LYS A 3 32.17 15.94 -5.91
C LYS A 3 30.82 16.68 -5.78
N GLN A 4 30.90 18.02 -5.70
CA GLN A 4 29.78 18.96 -5.61
C GLN A 4 28.91 18.97 -6.88
N LYS A 5 29.51 19.00 -8.08
CA LYS A 5 28.78 18.88 -9.36
C LYS A 5 28.09 17.53 -9.55
N LYS A 6 28.61 16.46 -8.92
CA LYS A 6 28.01 15.11 -8.94
C LYS A 6 26.80 15.02 -8.00
N LEU A 7 26.88 15.64 -6.82
CA LEU A 7 25.79 15.78 -5.86
C LEU A 7 24.64 16.66 -6.37
N GLU A 8 24.94 17.77 -7.06
CA GLU A 8 23.92 18.61 -7.70
C GLU A 8 23.17 17.88 -8.82
N LYS A 9 23.84 17.01 -9.59
CA LYS A 9 23.19 16.20 -10.63
C LYS A 9 22.24 15.12 -10.08
N LEU A 10 22.47 14.66 -8.84
CA LEU A 10 21.66 13.62 -8.20
C LEU A 10 20.52 14.19 -7.33
N ALA A 11 20.59 15.49 -7.03
CA ALA A 11 19.58 16.17 -6.22
C ALA A 11 18.25 16.33 -6.98
N VAL A 12 17.14 16.05 -6.31
CA VAL A 12 15.80 16.24 -6.87
C VAL A 12 15.32 17.66 -6.54
N PRO A 13 15.27 18.58 -7.53
CA PRO A 13 14.77 19.94 -7.30
C PRO A 13 13.29 19.90 -6.91
N PHE A 14 12.83 20.90 -6.16
CA PHE A 14 11.45 20.99 -5.67
C PHE A 14 10.40 20.85 -6.78
N VAL A 15 10.66 21.45 -7.95
CA VAL A 15 9.80 21.36 -9.15
C VAL A 15 9.57 19.91 -9.61
N LYS A 16 10.52 19.00 -9.32
CA LYS A 16 10.42 17.58 -9.70
C LYS A 16 9.90 16.68 -8.58
N ASN A 17 9.56 17.19 -7.40
CA ASN A 17 9.26 16.31 -6.27
C ASN A 17 7.86 15.64 -6.33
N ARG A 18 7.00 15.96 -7.30
CA ARG A 18 5.70 15.27 -7.52
C ARG A 18 4.74 15.21 -6.31
N ILE A 19 5.06 15.80 -5.15
CA ILE A 19 4.21 15.75 -3.94
C ILE A 19 2.83 16.34 -4.24
N PHE A 20 2.79 17.49 -4.91
CA PHE A 20 1.52 18.13 -5.28
C PHE A 20 0.69 17.25 -6.23
N ILE A 21 1.34 16.62 -7.21
CA ILE A 21 0.68 15.69 -8.14
C ILE A 21 0.10 14.51 -7.36
N THR A 22 0.87 13.94 -6.43
CA THR A 22 0.42 12.84 -5.57
C THR A 22 -0.76 13.21 -4.69
N PHE A 23 -0.73 14.38 -4.06
CA PHE A 23 -1.86 14.87 -3.29
C PHE A 23 -3.12 14.99 -4.16
N THR A 24 -3.00 15.62 -5.33
CA THR A 24 -4.11 15.76 -6.27
C THR A 24 -4.64 14.39 -6.72
N LEU A 25 -3.75 13.42 -7.00
CA LEU A 25 -4.16 12.07 -7.35
C LEU A 25 -4.91 11.38 -6.21
N PHE A 26 -4.46 11.50 -4.97
CA PHE A 26 -5.16 10.91 -3.83
C PHE A 26 -6.54 11.56 -3.60
N LEU A 27 -6.67 12.87 -3.81
CA LEU A 27 -7.98 13.52 -3.78
C LEU A 27 -8.89 13.07 -4.93
N MET A 28 -8.35 12.95 -6.14
CA MET A 28 -9.10 12.46 -7.32
C MET A 28 -9.58 11.02 -7.16
N LEU A 29 -8.83 10.18 -6.45
CA LEU A 29 -9.24 8.81 -6.14
C LEU A 29 -10.21 8.78 -4.96
N GLY A 30 -9.92 9.52 -3.89
CA GLY A 30 -10.65 9.47 -2.64
C GLY A 30 -12.01 10.17 -2.66
N LEU A 31 -12.12 11.33 -3.29
CA LEU A 31 -13.36 12.13 -3.26
C LEU A 31 -14.53 11.42 -3.98
N PRO A 32 -14.39 10.95 -5.24
CA PRO A 32 -15.47 10.20 -5.90
C PRO A 32 -15.78 8.90 -5.14
N ALA A 33 -14.73 8.23 -4.65
CA ALA A 33 -14.85 7.02 -3.85
C ALA A 33 -15.41 7.27 -2.44
N SER A 34 -15.81 8.51 -2.08
CA SER A 34 -16.50 8.83 -0.82
C SER A 34 -18.01 9.01 -0.99
N LEU A 35 -18.51 9.19 -2.21
CA LEU A 35 -19.89 9.63 -2.44
C LEU A 35 -20.95 8.52 -2.30
N ILE A 36 -20.56 7.24 -2.11
CA ILE A 36 -21.49 6.08 -2.10
C ILE A 36 -21.11 5.05 -1.03
N PRO A 37 -21.87 4.83 0.07
CA PRO A 37 -23.29 5.14 0.23
C PRO A 37 -23.58 6.52 0.85
N GLU A 38 -24.78 7.04 0.56
CA GLU A 38 -25.26 8.37 0.97
C GLU A 38 -25.34 8.56 2.48
N GLU A 39 -25.49 7.50 3.27
CA GLU A 39 -25.61 7.63 4.72
C GLU A 39 -24.29 7.96 5.41
N THR A 40 -23.16 7.54 4.82
CA THR A 40 -21.83 7.63 5.45
C THR A 40 -20.87 8.53 4.66
N TYR A 41 -21.35 9.23 3.63
CA TYR A 41 -20.47 9.97 2.71
C TYR A 41 -19.58 11.00 3.42
N LEU A 42 -20.11 11.78 4.38
CA LEU A 42 -19.31 12.77 5.12
C LEU A 42 -18.16 12.13 5.90
N GLN A 43 -18.42 11.00 6.57
CA GLN A 43 -17.40 10.28 7.32
C GLN A 43 -16.29 9.78 6.39
N TRP A 44 -16.67 9.22 5.23
CA TRP A 44 -15.71 8.74 4.25
C TRP A 44 -14.93 9.85 3.54
N VAL A 45 -15.55 11.01 3.29
CA VAL A 45 -14.85 12.20 2.79
C VAL A 45 -13.78 12.64 3.79
N VAL A 46 -14.11 12.69 5.09
CA VAL A 46 -13.16 13.05 6.14
C VAL A 46 -12.02 12.02 6.22
N ILE A 47 -12.33 10.72 6.26
CA ILE A 47 -11.32 9.65 6.30
C ILE A 47 -10.39 9.74 5.08
N ASN A 48 -10.95 9.81 3.87
CA ASN A 48 -10.16 9.86 2.64
C ASN A 48 -9.30 11.13 2.54
N SER A 49 -9.79 12.26 3.05
CA SER A 49 -9.03 13.52 3.13
C SER A 49 -7.89 13.42 4.14
N LEU A 50 -8.14 12.85 5.32
CA LEU A 50 -7.10 12.62 6.34
C LEU A 50 -6.01 11.69 5.82
N VAL A 51 -6.37 10.62 5.12
CA VAL A 51 -5.41 9.72 4.48
C VAL A 51 -4.60 10.44 3.40
N ALA A 52 -5.23 11.22 2.53
CA ALA A 52 -4.53 11.99 1.50
C ALA A 52 -3.54 12.99 2.10
N ILE A 53 -3.92 13.70 3.18
CA ILE A 53 -3.05 14.62 3.91
C ILE A 53 -1.89 13.87 4.55
N LEU A 54 -2.15 12.76 5.24
CA LEU A 54 -1.13 11.95 5.90
C LEU A 54 -0.09 11.41 4.90
N LEU A 55 -0.55 10.83 3.79
CA LEU A 55 0.34 10.29 2.76
C LEU A 55 1.17 11.39 2.09
N THR A 56 0.56 12.55 1.84
CA THR A 56 1.26 13.74 1.33
C THR A 56 2.32 14.22 2.30
N PHE A 57 2.01 14.27 3.59
CA PHE A 57 2.94 14.65 4.64
C PHE A 57 4.12 13.68 4.75
N VAL A 58 3.87 12.37 4.71
CA VAL A 58 4.93 11.35 4.68
C VAL A 58 5.81 11.52 3.43
N ASN A 59 5.23 11.76 2.26
CA ASN A 59 5.98 12.05 1.04
C ASN A 59 6.85 13.31 1.16
N HIS A 60 6.36 14.34 1.87
CA HIS A 60 7.14 15.54 2.18
C HIS A 60 8.33 15.24 3.09
N ILE A 61 8.14 14.43 4.14
CA ILE A 61 9.25 13.97 4.99
C ILE A 61 10.28 13.16 4.17
N ILE A 62 9.82 12.27 3.29
CA ILE A 62 10.70 11.49 2.41
C ILE A 62 11.52 12.41 1.50
N TRP A 63 10.88 13.40 0.88
CA TRP A 63 11.57 14.37 0.03
C TRP A 63 12.64 15.14 0.81
N THR A 64 12.29 15.71 1.98
CA THR A 64 13.24 16.50 2.77
C THR A 64 14.46 15.68 3.20
N LYS A 65 14.26 14.41 3.57
CA LYS A 65 15.34 13.51 4.00
C LYS A 65 16.16 12.92 2.84
N GLN A 66 15.55 12.64 1.69
CA GLN A 66 16.17 11.91 0.57
C GLN A 66 16.41 12.77 -0.68
N LYS A 67 16.32 14.11 -0.57
CA LYS A 67 16.49 15.03 -1.71
C LYS A 67 17.80 14.87 -2.49
N HIS A 68 18.84 14.29 -1.87
CA HIS A 68 20.17 14.09 -2.48
C HIS A 68 20.37 12.69 -3.09
N ASP A 69 19.45 11.76 -2.85
CA ASP A 69 19.44 10.42 -3.45
C ASP A 69 18.13 10.22 -4.22
N SER A 70 18.16 10.59 -5.50
CA SER A 70 17.01 10.46 -6.39
C SER A 70 16.47 9.02 -6.48
N LYS A 71 17.32 7.99 -6.45
CA LYS A 71 16.87 6.59 -6.56
C LYS A 71 16.09 6.20 -5.31
N ARG A 72 16.64 6.47 -4.13
CA ARG A 72 15.96 6.18 -2.86
C ARG A 72 14.69 6.99 -2.70
N TYR A 73 14.73 8.26 -3.12
CA TYR A 73 13.57 9.13 -3.15
C TYR A 73 12.41 8.55 -3.97
N PHE A 74 12.65 8.18 -5.24
CA PHE A 74 11.59 7.65 -6.10
C PHE A 74 11.05 6.30 -5.63
N SER A 75 11.91 5.45 -5.05
CA SER A 75 11.50 4.17 -4.48
C SER A 75 10.55 4.37 -3.29
N LEU A 76 10.92 5.22 -2.32
CA LEU A 76 10.07 5.53 -1.16
C LEU A 76 8.82 6.34 -1.54
N HIS A 77 8.89 7.18 -2.56
CA HIS A 77 7.71 7.83 -3.11
C HIS A 77 6.72 6.81 -3.69
N SER A 78 7.23 5.82 -4.42
CA SER A 78 6.43 4.72 -4.97
C SER A 78 5.79 3.88 -3.87
N LEU A 79 6.49 3.66 -2.74
CA LEU A 79 5.92 3.04 -1.55
C LEU A 79 4.66 3.79 -1.09
N VAL A 80 4.74 5.11 -0.89
CA VAL A 80 3.58 5.91 -0.44
C VAL A 80 2.44 5.86 -1.46
N MET A 81 2.75 5.91 -2.75
CA MET A 81 1.75 5.76 -3.82
C MET A 81 1.04 4.41 -3.76
N MET A 82 1.78 3.32 -3.58
CA MET A 82 1.22 1.97 -3.47
C MET A 82 0.37 1.78 -2.23
N LEU A 83 0.77 2.35 -1.08
CA LEU A 83 -0.04 2.31 0.14
C LEU A 83 -1.35 3.09 -0.01
N GLY A 84 -1.29 4.28 -0.62
CA GLY A 84 -2.49 5.04 -0.94
C GLY A 84 -3.42 4.28 -1.89
N LEU A 85 -2.86 3.70 -2.95
CA LEU A 85 -3.63 2.89 -3.90
C LEU A 85 -4.28 1.68 -3.22
N ALA A 86 -3.52 0.94 -2.38
CA ALA A 86 -4.04 -0.19 -1.63
C ALA A 86 -5.20 0.21 -0.72
N PHE A 87 -5.07 1.35 -0.02
CA PHE A 87 -6.15 1.89 0.80
C PHE A 87 -7.39 2.23 -0.04
N TYR A 88 -7.26 3.00 -1.12
CA TYR A 88 -8.41 3.37 -1.96
C TYR A 88 -9.05 2.17 -2.67
N MET A 89 -8.28 1.15 -3.02
CA MET A 89 -8.78 -0.09 -3.61
C MET A 89 -9.50 -1.00 -2.60
N THR A 90 -9.06 -1.03 -1.34
CA THR A 90 -9.73 -1.80 -0.28
C THR A 90 -10.92 -1.07 0.32
N SER A 91 -10.94 0.26 0.23
CA SER A 91 -11.99 1.12 0.79
C SER A 91 -13.40 0.68 0.40
N PRO A 92 -13.79 0.47 -0.88
CA PRO A 92 -15.16 0.09 -1.25
C PRO A 92 -15.77 -1.05 -0.43
N VAL A 93 -14.99 -2.09 -0.12
CA VAL A 93 -15.42 -3.19 0.75
C VAL A 93 -15.57 -2.75 2.19
N LEU A 94 -14.58 -2.04 2.74
CA LEU A 94 -14.64 -1.48 4.10
C LEU A 94 -15.85 -0.57 4.29
N ARG A 95 -16.20 0.22 3.26
CA ARG A 95 -17.38 1.08 3.25
C ARG A 95 -18.67 0.28 3.36
N LEU A 96 -18.79 -0.79 2.58
CA LEU A 96 -20.00 -1.58 2.47
C LEU A 96 -20.36 -2.26 3.80
N ILE A 97 -19.35 -2.70 4.54
CA ILE A 97 -19.54 -3.42 5.81
C ILE A 97 -19.53 -2.49 7.02
N TYR A 98 -19.30 -1.19 6.85
CA TYR A 98 -19.28 -0.22 7.95
C TYR A 98 -20.72 0.15 8.38
N PRO A 99 -21.03 0.26 9.69
CA PRO A 99 -20.17 0.11 10.88
C PRO A 99 -20.27 -1.26 11.57
N SER A 100 -20.53 -2.35 10.84
CA SER A 100 -20.79 -3.67 11.41
C SER A 100 -19.58 -4.29 12.16
N MET A 101 -19.81 -5.35 12.92
CA MET A 101 -18.71 -6.10 13.56
C MET A 101 -17.69 -6.66 12.53
N TYR A 102 -18.15 -7.03 11.33
CA TYR A 102 -17.31 -7.52 10.24
C TYR A 102 -16.32 -6.45 9.75
N PHE A 103 -16.71 -5.17 9.78
CA PHE A 103 -15.80 -4.05 9.48
C PHE A 103 -14.58 -4.07 10.41
N TRP A 104 -14.82 -4.17 11.72
CA TRP A 104 -13.75 -4.10 12.72
C TRP A 104 -12.82 -5.32 12.65
N ILE A 105 -13.38 -6.51 12.41
CA ILE A 105 -12.60 -7.74 12.20
C ILE A 105 -11.71 -7.59 10.97
N LEU A 106 -12.27 -7.14 9.84
CA LEU A 106 -11.51 -6.97 8.60
C LEU A 106 -10.44 -5.88 8.74
N LEU A 107 -10.78 -4.74 9.35
CA LEU A 107 -9.85 -3.64 9.58
C LEU A 107 -8.68 -4.08 10.47
N ALA A 108 -8.96 -4.77 11.58
CA ALA A 108 -7.92 -5.32 12.45
C ALA A 108 -7.03 -6.31 11.70
N GLY A 109 -7.63 -7.19 10.88
CA GLY A 109 -6.90 -8.11 10.01
C GLY A 109 -5.97 -7.39 9.03
N LEU A 110 -6.45 -6.33 8.37
CA LEU A 110 -5.64 -5.53 7.44
C LEU A 110 -4.49 -4.80 8.15
N ILE A 111 -4.72 -4.26 9.35
CA ILE A 111 -3.67 -3.60 10.13
C ILE A 111 -2.60 -4.61 10.54
N LEU A 112 -2.99 -5.75 11.12
CA LEU A 112 -2.06 -6.81 11.52
C LEU A 112 -1.27 -7.35 10.32
N TYR A 113 -1.96 -7.57 9.20
CA TYR A 113 -1.34 -8.02 7.96
C TYR A 113 -0.35 -6.98 7.41
N SER A 114 -0.70 -5.69 7.46
CA SER A 114 0.22 -4.61 7.09
C SER A 114 1.47 -4.65 7.95
N VAL A 115 1.33 -4.65 9.28
CA VAL A 115 2.47 -4.72 10.21
C VAL A 115 3.35 -5.94 9.92
N PHE A 116 2.73 -7.10 9.70
CA PHE A 116 3.43 -8.32 9.33
C PHE A 116 4.22 -8.16 8.02
N LEU A 117 3.62 -7.63 6.96
CA LEU A 117 4.29 -7.42 5.68
C LEU A 117 5.46 -6.43 5.78
N PHE A 118 5.27 -5.33 6.51
CA PHE A 118 6.34 -4.37 6.79
C PHE A 118 7.48 -4.99 7.59
N SER A 119 7.21 -5.94 8.50
CA SER A 119 8.26 -6.68 9.21
C SER A 119 9.04 -7.68 8.32
N LYS A 120 8.48 -8.03 7.15
CA LYS A 120 9.03 -9.02 6.20
C LYS A 120 9.45 -8.40 4.86
N TYR A 121 9.69 -7.09 4.82
CA TYR A 121 10.02 -6.37 3.58
C TYR A 121 11.19 -6.98 2.78
N ASP A 122 12.25 -7.46 3.46
CA ASP A 122 13.40 -8.14 2.84
C ASP A 122 12.99 -9.47 2.16
N ALA A 123 12.09 -10.24 2.79
CA ALA A 123 11.61 -11.50 2.23
C ALA A 123 10.71 -11.27 1.00
N ILE A 124 9.90 -10.21 1.04
CA ILE A 124 9.04 -9.80 -0.09
C ILE A 124 9.92 -9.38 -1.27
N ALA A 125 10.85 -8.45 -1.06
CA ALA A 125 11.78 -8.01 -2.11
C ALA A 125 12.64 -9.17 -2.63
N GLY A 126 13.19 -10.00 -1.74
CA GLY A 126 13.97 -11.18 -2.11
C GLY A 126 13.16 -12.19 -2.92
N GLY A 127 11.87 -12.35 -2.64
CA GLY A 127 10.96 -13.20 -3.40
C GLY A 127 10.61 -12.66 -4.79
N LEU A 128 10.40 -11.35 -4.91
CA LEU A 128 10.17 -10.70 -6.21
C LEU A 128 11.41 -10.78 -7.11
N LEU A 129 12.60 -10.73 -6.51
CA LEU A 129 13.87 -10.82 -7.24
C LEU A 129 14.29 -12.28 -7.50
N ASN A 130 13.94 -13.20 -6.60
CA ASN A 130 14.22 -14.63 -6.72
C ASN A 130 13.10 -15.48 -6.08
N PRO A 131 12.12 -15.94 -6.89
CA PRO A 131 10.93 -16.65 -6.41
C PRO A 131 11.22 -17.99 -5.71
N ARG A 132 12.44 -18.55 -5.83
CA ARG A 132 12.80 -19.84 -5.25
C ARG A 132 13.15 -19.77 -3.76
N LYS A 133 13.32 -18.57 -3.18
CA LYS A 133 13.67 -18.40 -1.77
C LYS A 133 12.52 -18.80 -0.84
N THR A 134 12.85 -19.51 0.24
CA THR A 134 11.88 -20.00 1.25
C THR A 134 11.06 -18.89 1.92
N GLY A 135 11.67 -17.71 2.13
CA GLY A 135 10.97 -16.55 2.70
C GLY A 135 9.79 -16.06 1.84
N PHE A 136 9.84 -16.25 0.52
CA PHE A 136 8.75 -15.88 -0.37
C PHE A 136 7.54 -16.79 -0.20
N LYS A 137 7.75 -18.09 0.03
CA LYS A 137 6.67 -19.04 0.29
C LYS A 137 5.83 -18.59 1.49
N LEU A 138 6.48 -18.16 2.57
CA LEU A 138 5.81 -17.67 3.77
C LEU A 138 4.95 -16.42 3.50
N VAL A 139 5.44 -15.49 2.68
CA VAL A 139 4.67 -14.31 2.24
C VAL A 139 3.44 -14.74 1.43
N VAL A 140 3.62 -15.65 0.46
CA VAL A 140 2.51 -16.17 -0.37
C VAL A 140 1.46 -16.88 0.49
N PHE A 141 1.88 -17.72 1.44
CA PHE A 141 0.94 -18.36 2.37
C PHE A 141 0.17 -17.33 3.20
N SER A 142 0.84 -16.30 3.72
CA SER A 142 0.16 -15.24 4.48
C SER A 142 -0.85 -14.46 3.63
N PHE A 143 -0.58 -14.28 2.33
CA PHE A 143 -1.52 -13.65 1.40
C PHE A 143 -2.78 -14.49 1.24
N PHE A 144 -2.65 -15.81 1.05
CA PHE A 144 -3.81 -16.69 1.02
C PHE A 144 -4.56 -16.68 2.35
N SER A 145 -3.86 -16.68 3.49
CA SER A 145 -4.51 -16.58 4.81
C SER A 145 -5.37 -15.32 4.95
N ILE A 146 -4.87 -14.14 4.57
CA ILE A 146 -5.66 -12.90 4.65
C ILE A 146 -6.80 -12.90 3.63
N VAL A 147 -6.61 -13.47 2.44
CA VAL A 147 -7.66 -13.65 1.43
C VAL A 147 -8.80 -14.52 1.98
N PHE A 148 -8.48 -15.60 2.67
CA PHE A 148 -9.48 -16.45 3.34
C PHE A 148 -10.22 -15.70 4.45
N VAL A 149 -9.49 -15.02 5.36
CA VAL A 149 -10.11 -14.23 6.44
C VAL A 149 -11.04 -13.16 5.88
N ALA A 150 -10.60 -12.43 4.86
CA ALA A 150 -11.40 -11.38 4.24
C ALA A 150 -12.60 -11.96 3.47
N GLY A 151 -12.40 -13.03 2.71
CA GLY A 151 -13.46 -13.72 1.98
C GLY A 151 -14.54 -14.27 2.91
N SER A 152 -14.15 -14.94 4.01
CA SER A 152 -15.08 -15.43 5.02
C SER A 152 -15.81 -14.29 5.75
N SER A 153 -15.14 -13.16 6.02
CA SER A 153 -15.78 -12.00 6.63
C SER A 153 -16.84 -11.38 5.71
N LEU A 154 -16.53 -11.25 4.42
CA LEU A 154 -17.47 -10.75 3.42
C LEU A 154 -18.64 -11.69 3.21
N TRP A 155 -18.37 -12.99 3.12
CA TRP A 155 -19.40 -14.01 3.00
C TRP A 155 -20.33 -14.03 4.23
N GLY A 156 -19.76 -13.96 5.42
CA GLY A 156 -20.53 -13.87 6.67
C GLY A 156 -21.42 -12.63 6.73
N TYR A 157 -20.90 -11.48 6.29
CA TYR A 157 -21.69 -10.26 6.17
C TYR A 157 -22.87 -10.41 5.19
N MET A 158 -22.63 -10.98 4.01
CA MET A 158 -23.69 -11.21 3.00
C MET A 158 -24.81 -12.10 3.53
N LEU A 159 -24.46 -13.18 4.24
CA LEU A 159 -25.45 -14.07 4.87
C LEU A 159 -26.25 -13.39 5.99
N ALA A 160 -25.63 -12.45 6.70
CA ALA A 160 -26.25 -11.81 7.87
C ALA A 160 -27.16 -10.61 7.53
N THR A 161 -27.03 -10.02 6.34
CA THR A 161 -27.64 -8.70 6.04
C THR A 161 -28.62 -8.71 4.88
N ASP A 162 -28.90 -9.87 4.26
CA ASP A 162 -29.65 -9.98 2.99
C ASP A 162 -29.16 -8.95 1.94
N ALA A 163 -27.90 -8.53 2.05
CA ALA A 163 -27.35 -7.48 1.23
C ALA A 163 -27.32 -7.98 -0.22
N ALA A 164 -27.83 -7.13 -1.13
CA ALA A 164 -27.60 -7.30 -2.57
C ALA A 164 -26.12 -7.64 -2.80
N PRO A 165 -25.81 -8.55 -3.75
CA PRO A 165 -24.46 -9.08 -3.90
C PRO A 165 -23.46 -7.94 -3.92
N VAL A 166 -22.53 -7.99 -2.95
CA VAL A 166 -21.39 -7.06 -2.85
C VAL A 166 -20.89 -6.83 -4.27
N ASN A 167 -20.92 -5.58 -4.73
CA ASN A 167 -20.59 -5.22 -6.10
C ASN A 167 -19.30 -5.95 -6.50
N GLY A 168 -19.35 -6.83 -7.50
CA GLY A 168 -18.22 -7.68 -7.87
C GLY A 168 -16.95 -6.86 -8.14
N VAL A 169 -17.12 -5.62 -8.59
CA VAL A 169 -16.03 -4.64 -8.76
C VAL A 169 -15.35 -4.31 -7.42
N ALA A 170 -16.11 -4.13 -6.33
CA ALA A 170 -15.55 -3.87 -5.00
C ALA A 170 -14.72 -5.05 -4.49
N ILE A 171 -15.17 -6.29 -4.72
CA ILE A 171 -14.41 -7.50 -4.37
C ILE A 171 -13.10 -7.58 -5.16
N ILE A 172 -13.16 -7.35 -6.48
CA ILE A 172 -11.97 -7.35 -7.34
C ILE A 172 -10.98 -6.27 -6.90
N LEU A 173 -11.45 -5.04 -6.68
CA LEU A 173 -10.62 -3.94 -6.19
C LEU A 173 -10.01 -4.28 -4.83
N PHE A 174 -10.77 -4.89 -3.93
CA PHE A 174 -10.26 -5.29 -2.62
C PHE A 174 -9.08 -6.26 -2.73
N PHE A 175 -9.16 -7.29 -3.59
CA PHE A 175 -8.05 -8.21 -3.80
C PHE A 175 -6.84 -7.57 -4.51
N LEU A 176 -7.09 -6.67 -5.46
CA LEU A 176 -6.02 -5.86 -6.07
C LEU A 176 -5.34 -4.97 -5.03
N GLY A 177 -6.11 -4.41 -4.10
CA GLY A 177 -5.59 -3.64 -2.98
C GLY A 177 -4.74 -4.47 -2.03
N LEU A 178 -5.19 -5.69 -1.67
CA LEU A 178 -4.40 -6.64 -0.88
C LEU A 178 -3.09 -7.02 -1.56
N PHE A 179 -3.13 -7.27 -2.87
CA PHE A 179 -1.92 -7.59 -3.65
C PHE A 179 -0.96 -6.40 -3.68
N THR A 180 -1.48 -5.19 -3.90
CA THR A 180 -0.70 -3.95 -3.88
C THR A 180 -0.04 -3.75 -2.51
N LEU A 181 -0.79 -3.97 -1.43
CA LEU A 181 -0.29 -3.92 -0.05
C LEU A 181 0.83 -4.94 0.20
N MET A 182 0.70 -6.16 -0.34
CA MET A 182 1.74 -7.20 -0.24
C MET A 182 3.05 -6.79 -0.92
N VAL A 183 2.96 -6.14 -2.09
CA VAL A 183 4.15 -5.77 -2.87
C VAL A 183 4.78 -4.47 -2.35
N ALA A 184 3.99 -3.55 -1.79
CA ALA A 184 4.45 -2.22 -1.41
C ALA A 184 5.72 -2.21 -0.53
N PRO A 185 5.86 -3.04 0.53
CA PRO A 185 7.06 -3.04 1.37
C PRO A 185 8.36 -3.34 0.65
N SER A 186 8.34 -3.98 -0.53
CA SER A 186 9.56 -4.20 -1.33
C SER A 186 10.29 -2.90 -1.67
N MET A 187 9.55 -1.79 -1.77
CA MET A 187 10.09 -0.45 -2.00
C MET A 187 10.85 0.14 -0.80
N LEU A 188 10.84 -0.53 0.37
CA LEU A 188 11.68 -0.16 1.50
C LEU A 188 13.13 -0.62 1.34
N VAL A 189 13.40 -1.58 0.46
CA VAL A 189 14.75 -2.09 0.23
C VAL A 189 15.60 -1.05 -0.49
N THR A 190 16.83 -0.83 -0.03
CA THR A 190 17.77 0.08 -0.71
C THR A 190 18.36 -0.58 -1.96
N PRO A 191 18.85 0.19 -2.94
CA PRO A 191 19.47 -0.38 -4.13
C PRO A 191 20.61 -1.37 -3.81
N GLU A 192 21.44 -1.06 -2.82
CA GLU A 192 22.55 -1.90 -2.37
C GLU A 192 22.03 -3.23 -1.80
N ARG A 193 21.02 -3.16 -0.93
CA ARG A 193 20.40 -4.34 -0.35
C ARG A 193 19.70 -5.20 -1.41
N ALA A 194 19.12 -4.59 -2.44
CA ALA A 194 18.51 -5.33 -3.55
C ALA A 194 19.55 -6.13 -4.36
N GLU A 195 20.78 -5.62 -4.49
CA GLU A 195 21.89 -6.34 -5.14
C GLU A 195 22.36 -7.54 -4.29
N GLU A 196 22.49 -7.36 -2.97
CA GLU A 196 22.79 -8.46 -2.04
C GLU A 196 21.73 -9.57 -2.09
N LEU A 197 20.45 -9.18 -2.19
CA LEU A 197 19.34 -10.13 -2.27
C LEU A 197 19.29 -10.89 -3.61
N LYS A 198 19.84 -10.31 -4.69
CA LYS A 198 19.97 -10.95 -6.02
C LYS A 198 21.12 -11.92 -6.10
N ALA A 199 22.23 -11.64 -5.42
CA ALA A 199 23.41 -12.48 -5.47
C ALA A 199 23.03 -13.92 -5.06
N PRO A 200 23.48 -14.95 -5.80
CA PRO A 200 23.31 -16.32 -5.37
C PRO A 200 23.96 -16.44 -3.99
N GLN A 201 23.19 -16.87 -3.00
CA GLN A 201 23.77 -17.29 -1.74
C GLN A 201 24.67 -18.47 -2.07
N HIS A 202 25.98 -18.25 -2.13
CA HIS A 202 26.93 -19.35 -2.11
C HIS A 202 26.62 -20.11 -0.81
N ASN A 203 26.18 -21.36 -1.00
CA ASN A 203 25.77 -22.27 0.06
C ASN A 203 26.80 -22.25 1.20
N HIS A 204 26.33 -21.98 2.41
CA HIS A 204 26.93 -22.49 3.63
C HIS A 204 26.01 -23.59 4.16
#